data_AF-A0A3M1GWA2-F1
#
_entry.id   AF-A0A3M1GWA2-F1
#
_cell.length_a   1.000
_cell.length_b   1.000
_cell.length_c   1.000
_cell.angle_alpha   90.00
_cell.angle_beta   90.00
_cell.angle_gamma   90.00
#
_symmetry.space_group_name_H-M   'P 1'
#
loop_
_entity.id
_entity.type
_entity.pdbx_description
1 polymer ?
#
loop_
_entity_poly.entity_id
_entity_poly.type
_entity_poly.pdbx_seq_one_letter_code
_entity_poly.pdbx_strand_id
1 'polypeptide(L)'
;MKGATTKELIVGVVFFAILGTLAFFTVVVSGVNPFNPPKKLFVYFDKGVSGLRKGNVVRISGMEVGKVDDMRLIEKGVLVKLVVIPGVQI
;
A
#
# COMPACT_ATOMS: atom_id res chain seq x y z
N MET A 1 13.23 -35.85 25.48
CA MET A 1 13.39 -34.62 24.65
C MET A 1 14.84 -34.19 24.76
N LYS A 2 15.66 -34.40 23.71
CA LYS A 2 17.05 -33.93 23.68
C LYS A 2 17.00 -32.39 23.68
N GLY A 3 17.49 -31.74 24.74
CA GLY A 3 17.55 -30.29 24.83
C GLY A 3 18.37 -29.75 23.67
N ALA A 4 17.86 -28.72 22.99
CA ALA A 4 18.58 -28.06 21.91
C ALA A 4 19.97 -27.65 22.40
N THR A 5 20.99 -27.98 21.62
CA THR A 5 22.37 -27.60 21.94
C THR A 5 22.44 -26.07 21.90
N THR A 6 23.11 -25.41 22.84
CA THR A 6 23.12 -23.93 22.95
C THR A 6 23.44 -23.21 21.63
N LYS A 7 24.26 -23.83 20.78
CA LYS A 7 24.58 -23.33 19.43
C LYS A 7 23.36 -23.33 18.48
N GLU A 8 22.53 -24.37 18.51
CA GLU A 8 21.31 -24.47 17.69
C GLU A 8 20.31 -23.40 18.10
N LEU A 9 20.18 -23.14 19.41
CA LEU A 9 19.33 -22.08 19.93
C LEU A 9 19.82 -20.70 19.47
N ILE A 10 21.12 -20.43 19.54
CA ILE A 10 21.71 -19.18 19.06
C ILE A 10 21.45 -18.99 17.56
N VAL A 11 21.69 -20.01 16.75
CA VAL A 11 21.43 -19.94 15.30
C VAL A 11 19.96 -19.65 15.01
N GLY A 12 19.03 -20.30 15.74
CA GLY A 12 17.61 -20.03 15.64
C GLY A 12 17.27 -18.57 15.95
N VAL A 13 17.79 -18.03 17.07
CA VAL A 13 17.57 -16.64 17.46
C VAL A 13 18.12 -15.66 16.42
N VAL A 14 19.34 -15.89 15.92
CA VAL A 14 19.93 -15.02 14.88
C VAL A 14 19.10 -15.05 13.60
N PHE A 15 18.64 -16.24 13.18
CA PHE A 15 17.79 -16.38 11.99
C PHE A 15 16.48 -15.59 12.13
N PHE A 16 15.79 -15.73 13.26
CA PHE A 16 14.55 -14.99 13.52
C PHE A 16 14.79 -13.48 13.66
N ALA A 17 15.92 -13.05 14.25
CA ALA A 17 16.27 -11.63 14.35
C ALA A 17 16.49 -11.00 12.97
N ILE A 18 17.16 -11.71 12.05
CA ILE A 18 17.36 -11.26 10.67
C ILE A 18 16.01 -11.16 9.93
N LEU A 19 15.17 -12.19 10.03
CA LEU A 19 13.84 -12.17 9.42
C LEU A 19 12.97 -11.04 9.97
N GLY A 20 12.98 -10.83 11.29
CA GLY A 20 12.27 -9.72 11.93
C GLY A 20 12.76 -8.36 11.45
N THR A 21 14.07 -8.19 11.33
CA THR A 21 14.68 -6.95 10.81
C THR A 21 14.29 -6.70 9.36
N LEU A 22 14.32 -7.73 8.51
CA LEU A 22 13.91 -7.62 7.11
C LEU A 22 12.42 -7.27 6.97
N ALA A 23 11.57 -7.92 7.76
CA ALA A 23 10.14 -7.63 7.79
C ALA A 23 9.88 -6.17 8.23
N PHE A 24 10.54 -5.72 9.29
CA PHE A 24 10.47 -4.34 9.76
C PHE A 24 10.89 -3.34 8.68
N PHE A 25 12.06 -3.56 8.05
CA PHE A 25 12.54 -2.71 6.95
C PHE A 25 11.56 -2.68 5.78
N THR A 26 11.01 -3.84 5.40
CA THR A 26 10.07 -3.94 4.29
C THR A 26 8.82 -3.09 4.55
N VAL A 27 8.28 -3.13 5.77
CA VAL A 27 7.11 -2.32 6.16
C VAL A 27 7.43 -0.83 6.15
N VAL A 28 8.57 -0.44 6.71
CA VAL A 28 9.00 0.98 6.77
C VAL A 28 9.25 1.54 5.37
N VAL A 29 9.98 0.82 4.52
CA VAL A 29 10.37 1.30 3.17
C VAL A 29 9.20 1.26 2.20
N SER A 30 8.36 0.23 2.25
CA SER A 30 7.26 0.10 1.29
C SER A 30 6.10 1.07 1.58
N GLY A 31 6.09 1.70 2.76
CA GLY A 31 5.03 2.63 3.20
C GLY A 31 3.65 1.98 3.30
N VAL A 32 3.55 0.66 3.10
CA VAL A 32 2.34 -0.11 3.35
C VAL A 32 2.20 -0.25 4.85
N ASN A 33 1.12 0.31 5.38
CA ASN A 33 0.77 0.19 6.77
C ASN A 33 -0.11 -1.06 6.92
N PRO A 34 0.42 -2.24 7.29
CA PRO A 34 -0.35 -3.49 7.30
C PRO A 34 -1.54 -3.45 8.27
N PHE A 35 -1.51 -2.54 9.25
CA PHE A 35 -2.58 -2.33 10.22
C PHE A 35 -3.68 -1.39 9.73
N ASN A 36 -3.44 -0.63 8.66
CA ASN A 36 -4.35 0.39 8.15
C ASN A 36 -4.44 0.29 6.62
N PRO A 37 -5.25 -0.66 6.11
CA PRO A 37 -5.35 -0.89 4.68
C PRO A 37 -5.90 0.37 3.96
N PRO A 38 -5.35 0.72 2.79
CA PRO A 38 -5.83 1.87 2.04
C PRO A 38 -7.30 1.72 1.62
N LYS A 39 -8.07 2.80 1.65
CA LYS A 39 -9.44 2.82 1.13
C LYS A 39 -9.40 2.91 -0.40
N LYS A 40 -10.17 2.06 -1.06
CA LYS A 40 -10.34 2.08 -2.53
C LYS A 40 -11.60 2.85 -2.87
N LEU A 41 -11.48 3.88 -3.70
CA LEU A 41 -12.61 4.65 -4.23
C LEU A 41 -12.70 4.47 -5.73
N PHE A 42 -13.92 4.42 -6.25
CA PHE A 42 -14.20 4.41 -7.68
C PHE A 42 -14.83 5.74 -8.05
N VAL A 43 -14.19 6.45 -8.98
CA VAL A 43 -14.68 7.73 -9.49
C VAL A 43 -14.97 7.55 -10.96
N TYR A 44 -16.16 8.01 -11.37
CA TYR A 44 -16.59 7.95 -12.75
C TYR A 44 -16.48 9.34 -13.38
N PHE A 45 -15.91 9.40 -14.57
CA PHE A 45 -15.83 10.60 -15.39
C PHE A 45 -16.66 10.43 -16.66
N ASP A 46 -17.66 11.28 -16.85
CA ASP A 46 -18.58 11.26 -18.00
C ASP A 46 -17.90 11.63 -19.32
N LYS A 47 -16.74 12.29 -19.27
CA LYS A 47 -15.95 12.69 -20.43
C LYS A 47 -14.55 12.10 -20.33
N GLY A 48 -13.89 11.93 -21.48
CA GLY A 48 -12.50 11.48 -21.52
C GLY A 48 -11.61 12.38 -20.66
N VAL A 49 -10.81 11.77 -19.78
CA VAL A 49 -9.89 12.49 -18.90
C VAL A 49 -8.55 12.64 -19.60
N SER A 50 -8.14 13.87 -19.93
CA SER A 50 -6.85 14.12 -20.57
C SER A 50 -5.74 14.23 -19.51
N GLY A 51 -4.63 13.53 -19.72
CA GLY A 51 -3.44 13.65 -18.88
C GLY A 51 -3.47 12.87 -17.56
N LEU A 52 -4.62 12.32 -17.15
CA LEU A 52 -4.70 11.45 -15.98
C LEU A 52 -4.00 10.12 -16.26
N ARG A 53 -3.12 9.70 -15.35
CA ARG A 53 -2.33 8.47 -15.46
C ARG A 53 -2.29 7.71 -14.13
N LYS A 54 -2.07 6.40 -14.23
CA LYS A 54 -1.77 5.57 -13.06
C LYS A 54 -0.58 6.16 -12.29
N GLY A 55 -0.69 6.22 -10.97
CA GLY A 55 0.30 6.84 -10.09
C GLY A 55 0.16 8.35 -9.92
N ASN A 56 -0.78 9.02 -10.62
CA ASN A 56 -1.06 10.42 -10.31
C ASN A 56 -1.56 10.57 -8.88
N VAL A 57 -1.14 11.68 -8.26
CA VAL A 57 -1.47 12.03 -6.88
C VAL A 57 -2.94 12.47 -6.80
N VAL A 58 -3.64 11.96 -5.80
CA VAL A 58 -4.96 12.44 -5.39
C VAL A 58 -4.80 13.45 -4.26
N ARG A 59 -5.39 14.63 -4.42
CA ARG A 59 -5.35 15.70 -3.43
C ARG A 59 -6.73 16.08 -2.93
N ILE A 60 -6.85 16.31 -1.63
CA ILE A 60 -8.04 16.89 -1.00
C ILE A 60 -7.58 18.10 -0.21
N SER A 61 -8.21 19.26 -0.45
CA SER A 61 -7.86 20.53 0.19
C SER A 61 -6.35 20.86 0.11
N GLY A 62 -5.71 20.52 -1.01
CA GLY A 62 -4.28 20.75 -1.26
C GLY A 62 -3.32 19.70 -0.67
N MET A 63 -3.79 18.79 0.18
CA MET A 63 -2.95 17.73 0.76
C MET A 63 -2.95 16.47 -0.11
N GLU A 64 -1.78 15.81 -0.25
CA GLU A 64 -1.71 14.49 -0.88
C GLU A 64 -2.34 13.44 0.04
N VAL A 65 -3.42 12.83 -0.43
CA VAL A 65 -4.19 11.84 0.34
C VAL A 65 -4.14 10.46 -0.29
N GLY A 66 -3.60 10.32 -1.50
CA GLY A 66 -3.64 9.06 -2.21
C GLY A 66 -3.06 9.12 -3.61
N LYS A 67 -3.33 8.06 -4.39
CA LYS A 67 -2.89 7.92 -5.77
C LYS A 67 -3.92 7.20 -6.64
N VAL A 68 -3.86 7.45 -7.94
CA VAL A 68 -4.60 6.67 -8.95
C VAL A 68 -3.98 5.28 -9.06
N ASP A 69 -4.76 4.25 -8.78
CA ASP A 69 -4.34 2.85 -8.80
C ASP A 69 -4.56 2.21 -10.18
N ASP A 70 -5.73 2.47 -10.78
CA ASP A 70 -6.12 1.86 -12.04
C ASP A 70 -7.12 2.74 -12.80
N MET A 71 -7.21 2.59 -14.11
CA MET A 71 -8.14 3.31 -14.97
C MET A 71 -8.67 2.38 -16.05
N ARG A 72 -9.98 2.41 -16.27
CA ARG A 72 -10.64 1.60 -17.31
C ARG A 72 -11.52 2.49 -18.14
N LEU A 73 -11.33 2.43 -19.45
CA LEU A 73 -12.26 3.05 -20.40
C LEU A 73 -13.53 2.20 -20.43
N ILE A 74 -14.68 2.85 -20.28
CA ILE A 74 -15.99 2.22 -20.40
C ILE A 74 -16.79 2.95 -21.48
N GLU A 75 -17.87 2.35 -21.97
CA GLU A 75 -18.63 2.84 -23.14
C GLU A 75 -19.05 4.31 -23.04
N LYS A 76 -19.31 4.80 -21.82
CA LYS A 76 -19.80 6.16 -21.58
C LYS A 76 -18.77 7.10 -20.92
N GLY A 77 -17.53 6.66 -20.69
CA GLY A 77 -16.57 7.46 -19.95
C GLY A 77 -15.35 6.70 -19.43
N VAL A 78 -14.77 7.17 -18.33
CA VAL A 78 -13.61 6.52 -17.68
C VAL A 78 -13.94 6.21 -16.23
N LEU A 79 -13.75 4.96 -15.84
CA LEU A 79 -13.80 4.53 -14.45
C LEU A 79 -12.39 4.53 -13.87
N VAL A 80 -12.17 5.34 -12.84
CA VAL A 80 -10.87 5.50 -12.18
C VAL A 80 -10.95 4.91 -10.78
N LYS A 81 -9.99 4.04 -10.47
CA LYS A 81 -9.80 3.49 -9.12
C LYS A 81 -8.72 4.30 -8.40
N LEU A 82 -9.09 4.88 -7.28
CA LEU A 82 -8.22 5.64 -6.40
C LEU A 82 -7.91 4.83 -5.15
N VAL A 83 -6.71 5.01 -4.62
CA VAL A 83 -6.27 4.47 -3.34
C VAL A 83 -5.93 5.63 -2.43
N VAL A 84 -6.69 5.78 -1.34
CA VAL A 84 -6.61 6.90 -0.40
C VAL A 84 -6.23 6.40 1.00
N ILE A 85 -5.46 7.20 1.73
CA ILE A 85 -5.03 6.91 3.10
C ILE A 85 -6.26 6.79 4.02
N PRO A 86 -6.32 5.80 4.92
CA PRO A 86 -7.42 5.66 5.86
C PRO A 86 -7.49 6.86 6.83
N GLY A 87 -8.70 7.31 7.15
CA GLY A 87 -8.95 8.43 8.08
C GLY A 87 -9.30 9.76 7.41
N VAL A 88 -9.17 9.86 6.09
CA VAL A 88 -9.68 11.02 5.34
C VAL A 88 -11.20 10.92 5.20
N GLN A 89 -11.92 11.90 5.76
CA GLN A 89 -13.34 12.10 5.49
C GLN A 89 -13.46 12.90 4.19
N ILE A 90 -14.17 12.32 3.21
CA ILE A 90 -14.36 12.86 1.86
C ILE A 90 -15.83 13.24 1.74
#